data_AF-A0A5N1JNB6-F1
#
_entry.id   AF-A0A5N1JNB6-F1
#
_cell.length_a   1.000
_cell.length_b   1.000
_cell.length_c   1.000
_cell.angle_alpha   90.00
_cell.angle_beta   90.00
_cell.angle_gamma   90.00
#
_symmetry.space_group_name_H-M   'P 1'
#
loop_
_entity.id
_entity.type
_entity.pdbx_description
1 polymer ?
#
loop_
_entity_poly.entity_id
_entity_poly.type
_entity_poly.pdbx_seq_one_letter_code
_entity_poly.pdbx_strand_id
1 'polypeptide(L)'
;MKTKFLSLILLCLITTSLWAQATKNAAAMADVRKRLTQIYEKDQKERAAYDAIERQYGWGAKESQDARQKIKDMDKEHLTEVEKIIAQVGGYPGKSVVGQPLDQVAFLIIQHSVDRAVHEKYLPMVTEAAQKNELDKAGVAFLTDQVKVQKKEKQVYGTQIHINNQGQKDVYPIEDEANVDQRRKQMELEPMAAYLARMGVKK
;
A
#
# COMPACT_ATOMS: atom_id res chain seq x y z
N MET A 1 -24.01 -55.17 -16.04
CA MET A 1 -23.75 -54.71 -14.66
C MET A 1 -22.34 -54.15 -14.39
N LYS A 2 -21.35 -54.23 -15.31
CA LYS A 2 -19.95 -53.85 -14.99
C LYS A 2 -19.55 -52.40 -15.35
N THR A 3 -20.37 -51.63 -16.05
CA THR A 3 -20.04 -50.26 -16.50
C THR A 3 -20.46 -49.15 -15.53
N LYS A 4 -21.32 -49.43 -14.54
CA LYS A 4 -21.76 -48.40 -13.55
C LYS A 4 -20.80 -48.21 -12.37
N PHE A 5 -19.86 -49.14 -12.14
CA PHE A 5 -18.91 -49.05 -11.02
C PHE A 5 -17.66 -48.21 -11.36
N LEU A 6 -17.24 -48.15 -12.64
CA LEU A 6 -16.07 -47.37 -13.05
C LEU A 6 -16.34 -45.85 -13.01
N SER A 7 -17.57 -45.42 -13.31
CA SER A 7 -17.96 -44.01 -13.25
C SER A 7 -18.08 -43.45 -11.82
N LEU A 8 -18.34 -44.30 -10.81
CA LEU A 8 -18.49 -43.87 -9.42
C LEU A 8 -17.12 -43.64 -8.74
N ILE A 9 -16.11 -44.44 -9.11
CA ILE A 9 -14.73 -44.31 -8.59
C ILE A 9 -14.04 -43.08 -9.19
N LEU A 10 -14.29 -42.78 -10.47
CA LEU A 10 -13.75 -41.58 -11.12
C LEU A 10 -14.35 -40.28 -10.56
N LEU A 11 -15.65 -40.31 -10.19
CA LEU A 11 -16.32 -39.17 -9.56
C LEU A 11 -15.79 -38.89 -8.14
N CYS A 12 -15.51 -39.95 -7.35
CA CYS A 12 -14.91 -39.80 -6.01
C CYS A 12 -13.49 -39.20 -6.04
N LEU A 13 -12.65 -39.55 -7.03
CA LEU A 13 -11.28 -39.02 -7.17
C LEU A 13 -11.24 -37.55 -7.61
N ILE A 14 -12.23 -37.10 -8.39
CA ILE A 14 -12.37 -35.68 -8.76
C ILE A 14 -12.85 -34.85 -7.56
N THR A 15 -13.73 -35.39 -6.72
CA THR A 15 -14.20 -34.67 -5.53
C THR A 15 -13.12 -34.52 -4.45
N THR A 16 -12.28 -35.53 -4.21
CA THR A 16 -11.22 -35.44 -3.18
C THR A 16 -10.10 -34.48 -3.57
N SER A 17 -9.74 -34.42 -4.87
CA SER A 17 -8.73 -33.48 -5.37
C SER A 17 -9.18 -32.02 -5.27
N LEU A 18 -10.45 -31.71 -5.54
CA LEU A 18 -11.02 -30.37 -5.38
C LEU A 18 -11.05 -29.91 -3.91
N TRP A 19 -11.42 -30.79 -2.98
CA TRP A 19 -11.40 -30.49 -1.54
C TRP A 19 -9.98 -30.27 -1.00
N ALA A 20 -9.02 -31.08 -1.43
CA ALA A 20 -7.61 -30.91 -1.07
C ALA A 20 -7.02 -29.59 -1.62
N GLN A 21 -7.41 -29.19 -2.83
CA GLN A 21 -6.96 -27.92 -3.42
C GLN A 21 -7.61 -26.72 -2.72
N ALA A 22 -8.91 -26.79 -2.42
CA ALA A 22 -9.63 -25.75 -1.70
C ALA A 22 -9.07 -25.52 -0.28
N THR A 23 -8.75 -26.59 0.45
CA THR A 23 -8.16 -26.50 1.80
C THR A 23 -6.73 -25.95 1.77
N LYS A 24 -5.90 -26.36 0.81
CA LYS A 24 -4.57 -25.76 0.60
C LYS A 24 -4.64 -24.27 0.29
N ASN A 25 -5.56 -23.86 -0.59
CA ASN A 25 -5.77 -22.46 -0.92
C ASN A 25 -6.22 -21.65 0.31
N ALA A 26 -7.15 -22.18 1.11
CA ALA A 26 -7.60 -21.53 2.35
C ALA A 26 -6.46 -21.36 3.36
N ALA A 27 -5.63 -22.39 3.56
CA ALA A 27 -4.47 -22.31 4.45
C ALA A 27 -3.42 -21.30 3.96
N ALA A 28 -3.16 -21.24 2.66
CA ALA A 28 -2.27 -20.25 2.06
C ALA A 28 -2.78 -18.81 2.27
N MET A 29 -4.09 -18.57 2.15
CA MET A 29 -4.67 -17.25 2.40
C MET A 29 -4.65 -16.86 3.88
N ALA A 30 -4.83 -17.82 4.78
CA ALA A 30 -4.67 -17.58 6.22
C ALA A 30 -3.23 -17.18 6.57
N ASP A 31 -2.23 -17.80 5.95
CA ASP A 31 -0.83 -17.40 6.09
C ASP A 31 -0.57 -15.98 5.57
N VAL A 32 -1.07 -15.64 4.38
CA VAL A 32 -0.95 -14.29 3.81
C VAL A 32 -1.54 -13.24 4.75
N ARG A 33 -2.77 -13.47 5.26
CA ARG A 33 -3.42 -12.56 6.22
C ARG A 33 -2.57 -12.37 7.47
N LYS A 34 -2.09 -13.47 8.05
CA LYS A 34 -1.22 -13.42 9.25
C LYS A 34 0.03 -12.60 8.99
N ARG A 35 0.71 -12.80 7.86
CA ARG A 35 1.94 -12.07 7.51
C ARG A 35 1.67 -10.58 7.31
N LEU A 36 0.59 -10.22 6.60
CA LEU A 36 0.21 -8.81 6.43
C LEU A 36 -0.20 -8.14 7.75
N THR A 37 -0.90 -8.85 8.64
CA THR A 37 -1.19 -8.35 9.99
C THR A 37 0.09 -8.04 10.75
N GLN A 38 1.07 -8.95 10.75
CA GLN A 38 2.35 -8.75 11.44
C GLN A 38 3.15 -7.57 10.86
N ILE A 39 3.17 -7.45 9.53
CA ILE A 39 3.79 -6.32 8.84
C ILE A 39 3.12 -5.00 9.25
N TYR A 40 1.79 -4.95 9.20
CA TYR A 40 1.02 -3.76 9.55
C TYR A 40 1.25 -3.34 11.01
N GLU A 41 1.12 -4.27 11.96
CA GLU A 41 1.31 -3.98 13.39
C GLU A 41 2.74 -3.47 13.67
N LYS A 42 3.76 -4.11 13.07
CA LYS A 42 5.16 -3.67 13.22
C LYS A 42 5.37 -2.30 12.58
N ASP A 43 4.89 -2.08 11.37
CA ASP A 43 5.01 -0.81 10.65
C ASP A 43 4.39 0.35 11.45
N GLN A 44 3.14 0.21 11.89
CA GLN A 44 2.44 1.25 12.63
C GLN A 44 3.09 1.53 13.99
N LYS A 45 3.54 0.48 14.70
CA LYS A 45 4.23 0.63 15.98
C LYS A 45 5.55 1.39 15.83
N GLU A 46 6.37 1.01 14.85
CA GLU A 46 7.69 1.61 14.67
C GLU A 46 7.58 3.05 14.16
N ARG A 47 6.61 3.34 13.27
CA ARG A 47 6.32 4.71 12.83
C ARG A 47 5.82 5.60 13.96
N ALA A 48 4.95 5.09 14.83
CA ALA A 48 4.52 5.84 16.01
C ALA A 48 5.67 6.15 16.97
N ALA A 49 6.61 5.20 17.14
CA ALA A 49 7.83 5.42 17.93
C ALA A 49 8.76 6.46 17.29
N TYR A 50 8.97 6.38 15.97
CA TYR A 50 9.72 7.37 15.20
C TYR A 50 9.13 8.77 15.36
N ASP A 51 7.82 8.92 15.16
CA ASP A 51 7.10 10.19 15.31
C ASP A 51 7.28 10.79 16.71
N ALA A 52 7.23 9.96 17.76
CA ALA A 52 7.44 10.41 19.13
C ALA A 52 8.88 10.91 19.35
N ILE A 53 9.88 10.19 18.83
CA ILE A 53 11.29 10.58 18.88
C ILE A 53 11.51 11.89 18.13
N GLU A 54 11.00 12.03 16.90
CA GLU A 54 11.18 13.24 16.11
C GLU A 54 10.53 14.46 16.79
N ARG A 55 9.35 14.30 17.40
CA ARG A 55 8.70 15.39 18.16
C ARG A 55 9.50 15.80 19.40
N GLN A 56 10.12 14.84 20.09
CA GLN A 56 10.87 15.10 21.32
C GLN A 56 12.24 15.72 21.06
N TYR A 57 12.98 15.21 20.07
CA TYR A 57 14.38 15.56 19.85
C TYR A 57 14.58 16.48 18.64
N GLY A 58 13.59 16.59 17.76
CA GLY A 58 13.66 17.36 16.52
C GLY A 58 14.36 16.62 15.38
N TRP A 59 14.12 17.06 14.15
CA TRP A 59 14.59 16.40 12.93
C TRP A 59 16.12 16.18 12.89
N GLY A 60 16.91 17.14 13.38
CA GLY A 60 18.38 17.12 13.27
C GLY A 60 19.10 16.24 14.29
N ALA A 61 18.44 15.83 15.38
CA ALA A 61 19.06 15.09 16.48
C ALA A 61 19.53 13.68 16.08
N LYS A 62 20.54 13.16 16.78
CA LYS A 62 21.09 11.82 16.51
C LYS A 62 20.05 10.73 16.74
N GLU A 63 19.22 10.87 17.77
CA GLU A 63 18.11 9.97 18.10
C GLU A 63 17.11 9.88 16.94
N SER A 64 16.75 11.03 16.35
CA SER A 64 15.88 11.09 15.18
C SER A 64 16.53 10.51 13.93
N GLN A 65 17.85 10.69 13.76
CA GLN A 65 18.60 10.08 12.66
C GLN A 65 18.63 8.55 12.78
N ASP A 66 18.93 8.03 13.97
CA ASP A 66 18.97 6.59 14.24
C ASP A 66 17.57 5.97 14.06
N ALA A 67 16.51 6.65 14.54
CA ALA A 67 15.14 6.21 14.36
C ALA A 67 14.72 6.20 12.87
N ARG A 68 15.11 7.21 12.08
CA ARG A 68 14.89 7.20 10.62
C ARG A 68 15.60 6.04 9.93
N GLN A 69 16.82 5.73 10.35
CA GLN A 69 17.56 4.60 9.78
C GLN A 69 16.85 3.27 10.08
N LYS A 70 16.35 3.09 11.31
CA LYS A 70 15.53 1.94 11.68
C LYS A 70 14.28 1.79 10.82
N ILE A 71 13.55 2.87 10.56
CA ILE A 71 12.38 2.86 9.66
C ILE A 71 12.78 2.45 8.24
N LYS A 72 13.87 3.01 7.70
CA LYS A 72 14.34 2.66 6.34
C LYS A 72 14.70 1.19 6.21
N ASP A 73 15.32 0.59 7.22
CA ASP A 73 15.70 -0.82 7.19
C ASP A 73 14.46 -1.72 7.32
N MET A 74 13.52 -1.36 8.18
CA MET A 74 12.20 -2.01 8.25
C MET A 74 11.44 -1.93 6.91
N ASP A 75 11.46 -0.78 6.24
CA ASP A 75 10.74 -0.60 4.95
C ASP A 75 11.28 -1.53 3.86
N LYS A 76 12.60 -1.76 3.83
CA LYS A 76 13.21 -2.75 2.91
C LYS A 76 12.81 -4.19 3.25
N GLU A 77 12.80 -4.54 4.52
CA GLU A 77 12.36 -5.88 4.99
C GLU A 77 10.89 -6.12 4.62
N HIS A 78 10.03 -5.15 4.94
CA HIS A 78 8.60 -5.23 4.65
C HIS A 78 8.34 -5.30 3.15
N LEU A 79 9.04 -4.49 2.34
CA LEU A 79 8.90 -4.56 0.89
C LEU A 79 9.24 -5.96 0.37
N THR A 80 10.36 -6.53 0.80
CA THR A 80 10.77 -7.89 0.42
C THR A 80 9.68 -8.92 0.73
N GLU A 81 9.04 -8.82 1.90
CA GLU A 81 7.96 -9.74 2.27
C GLU A 81 6.67 -9.49 1.49
N VAL A 82 6.31 -8.23 1.24
CA VAL A 82 5.15 -7.87 0.42
C VAL A 82 5.34 -8.34 -1.02
N GLU A 83 6.53 -8.23 -1.61
CA GLU A 83 6.81 -8.76 -2.94
C GLU A 83 6.64 -10.28 -3.02
N LYS A 84 7.06 -11.02 -1.97
CA LYS A 84 6.80 -12.47 -1.87
C LYS A 84 5.30 -12.77 -1.79
N ILE A 85 4.53 -11.98 -1.03
CA ILE A 85 3.08 -12.12 -0.92
C ILE A 85 2.40 -11.87 -2.27
N ILE A 86 2.79 -10.81 -2.97
CA ILE A 86 2.30 -10.48 -4.32
C ILE A 86 2.56 -11.64 -5.28
N ALA A 87 3.78 -12.20 -5.27
CA ALA A 87 4.12 -13.34 -6.09
C ALA A 87 3.33 -14.61 -5.73
N GLN A 88 3.10 -14.85 -4.42
CA GLN A 88 2.33 -15.99 -3.92
C GLN A 88 0.85 -15.90 -4.29
N VAL A 89 0.27 -14.70 -4.25
CA VAL A 89 -1.14 -14.45 -4.61
C VAL A 89 -1.33 -14.35 -6.13
N GLY A 90 -0.27 -14.00 -6.87
CA GLY A 90 -0.32 -13.78 -8.31
C GLY A 90 -0.85 -12.40 -8.70
N GLY A 91 -0.82 -11.43 -7.79
CA GLY A 91 -1.37 -10.09 -7.99
C GLY A 91 -1.42 -9.29 -6.68
N TYR A 92 -2.12 -8.15 -6.72
CA TYR A 92 -2.32 -7.34 -5.53
C TYR A 92 -3.11 -8.12 -4.47
N PRO A 93 -2.63 -8.23 -3.20
CA PRO A 93 -3.35 -8.91 -2.12
C PRO A 93 -4.48 -8.02 -1.60
N GLY A 94 -5.51 -7.85 -2.42
CA GLY A 94 -6.64 -6.95 -2.16
C GLY A 94 -7.74 -7.54 -1.29
N LYS A 95 -8.83 -6.78 -1.16
CA LYS A 95 -10.00 -7.10 -0.34
C LYS A 95 -10.52 -8.53 -0.51
N SER A 96 -10.61 -9.08 -1.72
CA SER A 96 -11.11 -10.44 -1.94
C SER A 96 -10.18 -11.52 -1.38
N VAL A 97 -8.88 -11.23 -1.30
CA VAL A 97 -7.84 -12.13 -0.82
C VAL A 97 -7.73 -12.05 0.71
N VAL A 98 -7.55 -10.84 1.23
CA VAL A 98 -7.13 -10.62 2.62
C VAL A 98 -8.18 -9.92 3.48
N GLY A 99 -9.22 -9.36 2.86
CA GLY A 99 -10.26 -8.58 3.55
C GLY A 99 -9.77 -7.21 3.99
N GLN A 100 -10.71 -6.36 4.40
CA GLN A 100 -10.39 -5.09 5.04
C GLN A 100 -10.07 -5.30 6.53
N PRO A 101 -9.13 -4.54 7.11
CA PRO A 101 -8.35 -3.44 6.50
C PRO A 101 -7.01 -3.89 5.87
N LEU A 102 -6.76 -5.21 5.74
CA LEU A 102 -5.47 -5.74 5.30
C LEU A 102 -5.16 -5.48 3.81
N ASP A 103 -6.20 -5.22 3.02
CA ASP A 103 -6.12 -4.84 1.61
C ASP A 103 -5.26 -3.59 1.36
N GLN A 104 -5.08 -2.73 2.37
CA GLN A 104 -4.26 -1.52 2.25
C GLN A 104 -2.76 -1.75 2.52
N VAL A 105 -2.40 -2.86 3.18
CA VAL A 105 -1.05 -3.03 3.74
C VAL A 105 0.02 -3.07 2.65
N ALA A 106 -0.22 -3.80 1.56
CA ALA A 106 0.73 -3.87 0.45
C ALA A 106 0.95 -2.48 -0.18
N PHE A 107 -0.11 -1.69 -0.36
CA PHE A 107 0.01 -0.31 -0.83
C PHE A 107 0.84 0.56 0.11
N LEU A 108 0.60 0.52 1.43
CA LEU A 108 1.37 1.29 2.40
C LEU A 108 2.87 0.99 2.31
N ILE A 109 3.23 -0.30 2.24
CA ILE A 109 4.63 -0.70 2.12
C ILE A 109 5.26 -0.26 0.79
N ILE A 110 4.52 -0.37 -0.32
CA ILE A 110 4.97 0.14 -1.63
C ILE A 110 5.19 1.67 -1.57
N GLN A 111 4.25 2.41 -0.97
CA GLN A 111 4.33 3.87 -0.82
C GLN A 111 5.50 4.31 0.05
N HIS A 112 5.84 3.52 1.08
CA HIS A 112 6.93 3.81 2.00
C HIS A 112 8.31 3.38 1.48
N SER A 113 8.39 2.75 0.29
CA SER A 113 9.65 2.27 -0.26
C SER A 113 10.70 3.38 -0.38
N VAL A 114 11.90 3.11 0.14
CA VAL A 114 13.06 3.98 -0.04
C VAL A 114 13.59 3.98 -1.48
N ASP A 115 13.31 2.92 -2.25
CA ASP A 115 13.66 2.84 -3.66
C ASP A 115 12.55 3.46 -4.50
N ARG A 116 12.92 4.50 -5.25
CA ARG A 116 12.01 5.26 -6.11
C ARG A 116 11.45 4.40 -7.25
N ALA A 117 12.23 3.47 -7.78
CA ALA A 117 11.82 2.63 -8.89
C ALA A 117 10.64 1.71 -8.54
N VAL A 118 10.48 1.39 -7.25
CA VAL A 118 9.36 0.56 -6.75
C VAL A 118 8.02 1.24 -6.99
N HIS A 119 7.93 2.56 -6.82
CA HIS A 119 6.66 3.28 -7.02
C HIS A 119 6.18 3.19 -8.47
N GLU A 120 7.09 3.39 -9.43
CA GLU A 120 6.78 3.28 -10.86
C GLU A 120 6.49 1.83 -11.26
N LYS A 121 7.26 0.87 -10.73
CA LYS A 121 7.05 -0.57 -10.95
C LYS A 121 5.65 -1.03 -10.56
N TYR A 122 5.14 -0.58 -9.41
CA TYR A 122 3.88 -1.05 -8.85
C TYR A 122 2.66 -0.18 -9.18
N LEU A 123 2.85 1.02 -9.76
CA LEU A 123 1.75 1.90 -10.12
C LEU A 123 0.68 1.22 -11.02
N PRO A 124 1.05 0.44 -12.07
CA PRO A 124 0.05 -0.28 -12.88
C PRO A 124 -0.78 -1.28 -12.05
N MET A 125 -0.14 -2.04 -11.15
CA MET A 125 -0.81 -3.03 -10.30
C MET A 125 -1.76 -2.36 -9.30
N VAL A 126 -1.32 -1.27 -8.66
CA VAL A 126 -2.14 -0.48 -7.73
C VAL A 126 -3.35 0.13 -8.46
N THR A 127 -3.14 0.59 -9.70
CA THR A 127 -4.22 1.11 -10.56
C THR A 127 -5.24 0.03 -10.89
N GLU A 128 -4.79 -1.15 -11.31
CA GLU A 128 -5.66 -2.29 -11.61
C GLU A 128 -6.44 -2.76 -10.37
N ALA A 129 -5.79 -2.81 -9.20
CA ALA A 129 -6.45 -3.18 -7.95
C ALA A 129 -7.58 -2.20 -7.60
N ALA A 130 -7.35 -0.89 -7.74
CA ALA A 130 -8.38 0.11 -7.50
C ALA A 130 -9.55 0.02 -8.51
N GLN A 131 -9.26 -0.22 -9.78
CA GLN A 131 -10.29 -0.44 -10.80
C GLN A 131 -11.16 -1.67 -10.49
N LYS A 132 -10.59 -2.69 -9.86
CA LYS A 132 -11.29 -3.90 -9.42
C LYS A 132 -11.93 -3.78 -8.03
N ASN A 133 -11.87 -2.61 -7.39
CA ASN A 133 -12.37 -2.38 -6.03
C ASN A 133 -11.72 -3.30 -4.97
N GLU A 134 -10.45 -3.64 -5.22
CA GLU A 134 -9.56 -4.44 -4.37
C GLU A 134 -8.67 -3.56 -3.46
N LEU A 135 -8.59 -2.27 -3.76
CA LEU A 135 -7.86 -1.22 -3.04
C LEU A 135 -8.61 0.11 -3.23
N ASP A 136 -8.52 1.03 -2.28
CA ASP A 136 -9.15 2.35 -2.43
C ASP A 136 -8.46 3.19 -3.51
N LYS A 137 -9.25 3.99 -4.24
CA LYS A 137 -8.74 4.88 -5.30
C LYS A 137 -7.70 5.86 -4.80
N ALA A 138 -7.79 6.28 -3.53
CA ALA A 138 -6.80 7.14 -2.89
C ALA A 138 -5.36 6.64 -3.10
N GLY A 139 -5.13 5.32 -3.02
CA GLY A 139 -3.80 4.75 -3.21
C GLY A 139 -3.19 5.05 -4.58
N VAL A 140 -4.01 5.04 -5.64
CA VAL A 140 -3.58 5.40 -7.00
C VAL A 140 -3.19 6.87 -7.07
N ALA A 141 -3.97 7.77 -6.45
CA ALA A 141 -3.69 9.19 -6.46
C ALA A 141 -2.36 9.50 -5.76
N PHE A 142 -2.14 8.92 -4.58
CA PHE A 142 -0.90 9.07 -3.83
C PHE A 142 0.32 8.55 -4.60
N LEU A 143 0.23 7.35 -5.18
CA LEU A 143 1.36 6.77 -5.90
C LEU A 143 1.66 7.48 -7.21
N THR A 144 0.62 7.96 -7.91
CA THR A 144 0.75 8.77 -9.13
C THR A 144 1.53 10.05 -8.84
N ASP A 145 1.11 10.82 -7.84
CA ASP A 145 1.78 12.07 -7.50
C ASP A 145 3.20 11.82 -6.96
N GLN A 146 3.41 10.74 -6.19
CA GLN A 146 4.74 10.32 -5.74
C GLN A 146 5.70 10.07 -6.92
N VAL A 147 5.25 9.38 -7.98
CA VAL A 147 6.03 9.14 -9.20
C VAL A 147 6.29 10.45 -9.94
N LYS A 148 5.28 11.31 -10.12
CA LYS A 148 5.43 12.61 -10.81
C LYS A 148 6.44 13.50 -10.09
N VAL A 149 6.34 13.64 -8.77
CA VAL A 149 7.30 14.43 -7.97
C VAL A 149 8.72 13.88 -8.07
N GLN A 150 8.90 12.55 -8.07
CA GLN A 150 10.22 11.93 -8.26
C GLN A 150 10.83 12.27 -9.63
N LYS A 151 9.99 12.44 -10.65
CA LYS A 151 10.35 12.89 -12.00
C LYS A 151 10.43 14.42 -12.14
N LYS A 152 10.24 15.17 -11.04
CA LYS A 152 10.18 16.65 -11.01
C LYS A 152 9.04 17.23 -11.85
N GLU A 153 7.97 16.47 -12.00
CA GLU A 153 6.75 16.88 -12.69
C GLU A 153 5.71 17.42 -11.71
N LYS A 154 4.72 18.14 -12.24
CA LYS A 154 3.60 18.64 -11.44
C LYS A 154 2.64 17.51 -11.06
N GLN A 155 2.12 17.58 -9.84
CA GLN A 155 1.14 16.66 -9.29
C GLN A 155 -0.22 16.77 -9.99
N VAL A 156 -1.00 15.70 -9.96
CA VAL A 156 -2.39 15.68 -10.44
C VAL A 156 -3.37 15.97 -9.31
N TYR A 157 -3.14 15.37 -8.13
CA TYR A 157 -4.08 15.37 -7.01
C TYR A 157 -3.59 16.16 -5.79
N GLY A 158 -2.31 16.51 -5.76
CA GLY A 158 -1.63 17.29 -4.72
C GLY A 158 -1.45 16.53 -3.40
N THR A 159 -1.08 15.25 -3.46
CA THR A 159 -0.91 14.41 -2.25
C THR A 159 0.48 14.50 -1.63
N GLN A 160 1.46 15.04 -2.33
CA GLN A 160 2.85 15.12 -1.87
C GLN A 160 3.16 16.49 -1.29
N ILE A 161 3.72 16.46 -0.10
CA ILE A 161 4.12 17.63 0.69
C ILE A 161 5.63 17.56 0.90
N HIS A 162 6.25 18.73 1.00
CA HIS A 162 7.66 18.92 1.30
C HIS A 162 7.86 19.98 2.37
N ILE A 163 9.08 20.07 2.86
CA ILE A 163 9.54 21.20 3.67
C ILE A 163 10.21 22.20 2.72
N ASN A 164 9.71 23.43 2.66
CA ASN A 164 10.26 24.50 1.84
C ASN A 164 11.54 25.11 2.46
N ASN A 165 12.15 26.07 1.78
CA ASN A 165 13.39 26.73 2.23
C ASN A 165 13.24 27.49 3.56
N GLN A 166 12.02 27.81 3.96
CA GLN A 166 11.68 28.47 5.22
C GLN A 166 11.42 27.45 6.36
N GLY A 167 11.61 26.16 6.10
CA GLY A 167 11.36 25.11 7.09
C GLY A 167 9.88 24.80 7.32
N GLN A 168 8.99 25.26 6.44
CA GLN A 168 7.54 25.09 6.56
C GLN A 168 7.05 23.99 5.62
N LYS A 169 5.99 23.27 6.04
CA LYS A 169 5.31 22.32 5.17
C LYS A 169 4.59 23.06 4.04
N ASP A 170 4.78 22.58 2.82
CA ASP A 170 4.13 23.10 1.61
C ASP A 170 3.87 21.96 0.62
N VAL A 171 2.92 22.15 -0.29
CA VAL A 171 2.55 21.16 -1.31
C VAL A 171 3.45 21.32 -2.54
N TYR A 172 3.87 20.23 -3.17
CA TYR A 172 4.56 20.34 -4.47
C TYR A 172 3.63 20.96 -5.54
N PRO A 173 4.16 21.60 -6.60
CA PRO A 173 3.33 22.20 -7.64
C PRO A 173 2.32 21.22 -8.26
N ILE A 174 1.11 21.72 -8.52
CA ILE A 174 0.00 20.93 -9.08
C ILE A 174 -0.28 21.43 -10.50
N GLU A 175 -0.61 20.51 -11.42
CA GLU A 175 -0.78 20.78 -12.84
C GLU A 175 -1.87 21.82 -13.11
N ASP A 176 -3.01 21.68 -12.43
CA ASP A 176 -4.18 22.55 -12.50
C ASP A 176 -4.80 22.70 -11.11
N GLU A 177 -4.30 23.65 -10.33
CA GLU A 177 -4.74 23.89 -8.95
C GLU A 177 -6.23 24.26 -8.88
N ALA A 178 -6.74 25.01 -9.85
CA ALA A 178 -8.12 25.50 -9.84
C ALA A 178 -9.16 24.37 -9.89
N ASN A 179 -8.85 23.26 -10.58
CA ASN A 179 -9.75 22.11 -10.67
C ASN A 179 -9.27 20.88 -9.88
N VAL A 180 -8.30 21.03 -8.97
CA VAL A 180 -7.75 19.88 -8.22
C VAL A 180 -8.82 19.13 -7.43
N ASP A 181 -9.79 19.84 -6.84
CA ASP A 181 -10.84 19.21 -6.04
C ASP A 181 -11.82 18.37 -6.87
N GLN A 182 -12.00 18.69 -8.16
CA GLN A 182 -12.79 17.85 -9.07
C GLN A 182 -12.11 16.48 -9.26
N ARG A 183 -10.79 16.47 -9.45
CA ARG A 183 -9.99 15.24 -9.57
C ARG A 183 -9.90 14.49 -8.25
N ARG A 184 -9.72 15.19 -7.13
CA ARG A 184 -9.70 14.59 -5.79
C ARG A 184 -11.02 13.89 -5.47
N LYS A 185 -12.15 14.51 -5.79
CA LYS A 185 -13.48 13.91 -5.62
C LYS A 185 -13.64 12.61 -6.42
N GLN A 186 -13.12 12.53 -7.65
CA GLN A 186 -13.16 11.30 -8.46
C GLN A 186 -12.36 10.16 -7.84
N MET A 187 -11.32 10.49 -7.08
CA MET A 187 -10.45 9.56 -6.35
C MET A 187 -10.86 9.34 -4.89
N GLU A 188 -12.04 9.83 -4.50
CA GLU A 188 -12.59 9.70 -3.14
C GLU A 188 -11.69 10.34 -2.07
N LEU A 189 -10.90 11.35 -2.47
CA LEU A 189 -10.08 12.14 -1.56
C LEU A 189 -10.88 13.32 -0.99
N GLU A 190 -10.56 13.70 0.25
CA GLU A 190 -11.06 14.93 0.85
C GLU A 190 -10.63 16.17 0.04
N PRO A 191 -11.35 17.31 0.12
CA PRO A 191 -10.94 18.56 -0.52
C PRO A 191 -9.52 18.99 -0.12
N MET A 192 -8.80 19.64 -1.04
CA MET A 192 -7.41 20.05 -0.86
C MET A 192 -7.22 20.89 0.40
N ALA A 193 -8.10 21.84 0.66
CA ALA A 193 -8.03 22.69 1.85
C ALA A 193 -8.08 21.88 3.15
N ALA A 194 -8.95 20.87 3.24
CA ALA A 194 -9.06 19.99 4.40
C ALA A 194 -7.80 19.12 4.56
N TYR A 195 -7.29 18.58 3.44
CA TYR A 195 -6.06 17.80 3.42
C TYR A 195 -4.85 18.62 3.91
N LEU A 196 -4.65 19.82 3.37
CA LEU A 196 -3.55 20.70 3.76
C LEU A 196 -3.63 21.09 5.24
N ALA A 197 -4.82 21.39 5.74
CA ALA A 197 -5.05 21.66 7.17
C ALA A 197 -4.66 20.45 8.03
N ARG A 198 -5.12 19.24 7.68
CA ARG A 198 -4.79 18.00 8.39
C ARG A 198 -3.29 17.70 8.36
N MET A 199 -2.61 18.02 7.27
CA MET A 199 -1.17 17.83 7.12
C MET A 199 -0.34 18.94 7.79
N GLY A 200 -0.98 20.01 8.27
CA GLY A 200 -0.33 21.15 8.91
C GLY A 200 0.37 22.09 7.93
N VAL A 201 -0.06 22.12 6.67
CA VAL A 201 0.37 23.11 5.67
C VAL A 201 -0.42 24.39 5.90
N LYS A 202 0.28 25.49 6.12
CA LYS A 202 -0.33 26.82 6.32
C LYS A 202 -0.41 27.51 4.96
N LYS A 203 -1.58 27.50 4.33
CA LYS A 203 -1.91 28.34 3.17
C LYS A 203 -2.86 29.45 3.58
#